data_AF-A0A838EB99-F1
#
_entry.id   AF-A0A838EB99-F1
#
_cell.length_a   1.000
_cell.length_b   1.000
_cell.length_c   1.000
_cell.angle_alpha   90.00
_cell.angle_beta   90.00
_cell.angle_gamma   90.00
#
_symmetry.space_group_name_H-M   'P 1'
#
loop_
_entity.id
_entity.type
_entity.pdbx_description
1 polymer ?
#
loop_
_entity_poly.entity_id
_entity_poly.type
_entity_poly.pdbx_seq_one_letter_code
_entity_poly.pdbx_strand_id
1 'polypeptide(L)'
;MRKKKKYSQIVKHIYHPEIKQCLECKRGLKRCVTISDKKVVTLTQVIRVIHCGYRCPEKECRGSSVLYRSAEADALSLSGFTFGLDIVLKVGHLRLVDHRTIDEIHHGLLEQLAPLEQTISRREILFLFEAYTPLLRAGTETCGDEAWKEQVRKNKGLLLSIDGIQPDAGNETIYLVRDVFTGRILNAESTTESTKERLKQILSPVVALNLPVMGAISDAQTTELQAIAELWPNIPHQICQFHVLRDAGRLISQVDVRVRNDMRARMKQKTHEYRQNLQKRLKEGDAQEGKNEQET
;
A
#
# COMPACT_ATOMS: atom_id res chain seq x y z
N MET A 1 -26.37 -10.95 12.52
CA MET A 1 -26.58 -10.28 13.83
C MET A 1 -25.30 -9.59 14.28
N ARG A 2 -25.30 -8.26 14.46
CA ARG A 2 -24.20 -7.54 15.13
C ARG A 2 -24.17 -7.99 16.60
N LYS A 3 -23.24 -8.86 16.98
CA LYS A 3 -22.99 -9.15 18.41
C LYS A 3 -22.48 -7.85 19.05
N LYS A 4 -23.14 -7.41 20.11
CA LYS A 4 -22.72 -6.22 20.88
C LYS A 4 -21.32 -6.50 21.44
N LYS A 5 -20.34 -5.63 21.17
CA LYS A 5 -18.99 -5.77 21.71
C LYS A 5 -19.07 -5.81 23.24
N LYS A 6 -18.57 -6.89 23.83
CA LYS A 6 -18.42 -7.02 25.29
C LYS A 6 -17.11 -6.35 25.68
N TYR A 7 -17.02 -5.78 26.87
CA TYR A 7 -15.78 -5.16 27.31
C TYR A 7 -15.57 -5.56 28.78
N SER A 8 -15.08 -6.79 28.98
CA SER A 8 -14.93 -7.40 30.31
C SER A 8 -13.76 -6.78 31.10
N GLN A 9 -12.66 -6.48 30.43
CA GLN A 9 -11.48 -5.81 31.01
C GLN A 9 -11.22 -4.49 30.28
N ILE A 10 -11.60 -3.37 30.90
CA ILE A 10 -11.36 -2.03 30.35
C ILE A 10 -10.37 -1.29 31.24
N VAL A 11 -9.22 -0.93 30.69
CA VAL A 11 -8.27 -0.05 31.38
C VAL A 11 -8.63 1.40 31.09
N LYS A 12 -8.81 2.21 32.13
CA LYS A 12 -9.12 3.63 32.00
C LYS A 12 -7.83 4.45 31.91
N HIS A 13 -7.64 5.15 30.80
CA HIS A 13 -6.54 6.09 30.61
C HIS A 13 -7.08 7.50 30.46
N ILE A 14 -6.53 8.43 31.26
CA ILE A 14 -6.84 9.86 31.17
C ILE A 14 -5.62 10.57 30.62
N TYR A 15 -5.78 11.15 29.44
CA TYR A 15 -4.71 11.84 28.75
C TYR A 15 -4.81 13.33 28.94
N HIS A 16 -3.66 13.93 29.20
CA HIS A 16 -3.47 15.36 29.39
C HIS A 16 -2.41 15.84 28.40
N PRO A 17 -2.48 17.08 27.93
CA PRO A 17 -1.46 17.62 27.04
C PRO A 17 -0.07 17.51 27.65
N GLU A 18 0.91 17.15 26.83
CA GLU A 18 2.32 17.04 27.22
C GLU A 18 2.87 18.43 27.60
N ILE A 19 2.36 19.47 26.94
CA ILE A 19 2.61 20.87 27.24
C ILE A 19 1.73 21.30 28.43
N LYS A 20 2.35 21.72 29.53
CA LYS A 20 1.66 22.17 30.76
C LYS A 20 1.50 23.69 30.87
N GLN A 21 2.26 24.45 30.08
CA GLN A 21 2.30 25.91 30.12
C GLN A 21 1.91 26.49 28.77
N CYS A 22 1.22 27.62 28.78
CA CYS A 22 0.87 28.33 27.57
C CYS A 22 2.14 28.75 26.81
N LEU A 23 2.21 28.46 25.51
CA LEU A 23 3.39 28.80 24.70
C LEU A 23 3.64 30.30 24.61
N GLU A 24 2.57 31.11 24.67
CA GLU A 24 2.57 32.57 24.59
C GLU A 24 2.99 33.23 25.92
N CYS A 25 2.20 33.03 26.99
CA CYS A 25 2.37 33.76 28.26
C CYS A 25 3.02 32.93 29.39
N LYS A 26 3.40 31.68 29.11
CA LYS A 26 4.01 30.71 30.07
C LYS A 26 3.18 30.36 31.31
N ARG A 27 1.97 30.89 31.46
CA ARG A 27 1.06 30.53 32.56
C ARG A 27 0.61 29.08 32.47
N GLY A 28 0.34 28.47 33.62
CA GLY A 28 -0.19 27.11 33.72
C GLY A 28 -1.53 26.97 33.00
N LEU A 29 -1.65 25.93 32.17
CA LEU A 29 -2.87 25.64 31.45
C LEU A 29 -3.94 25.08 32.39
N LYS A 30 -5.21 25.39 32.12
CA LYS A 30 -6.35 24.83 32.87
C LYS A 30 -7.21 23.97 31.96
N ARG A 31 -7.70 22.85 32.51
CA ARG A 31 -8.65 21.98 31.82
C ARG A 31 -9.92 22.78 31.54
N CYS A 32 -10.39 22.73 30.30
CA CYS A 32 -11.59 23.43 29.87
C CYS A 32 -12.66 22.49 29.31
N VAL A 33 -12.28 21.35 28.72
CA VAL A 33 -13.22 20.45 28.05
C VAL A 33 -12.73 19.00 28.10
N THR A 34 -13.64 18.06 27.94
CA THR A 34 -13.31 16.67 27.56
C THR A 34 -13.47 16.56 26.06
N ILE A 35 -12.38 16.35 25.34
CA ILE A 35 -12.35 16.28 23.87
C ILE A 35 -13.02 15.00 23.39
N SER A 36 -12.70 13.87 24.03
CA SER A 36 -13.34 12.59 23.74
C SER A 36 -13.36 11.70 24.97
N ASP A 37 -14.44 10.95 25.15
CA ASP A 37 -14.54 9.81 26.06
C ASP A 37 -15.01 8.61 25.25
N LYS A 38 -14.05 7.78 24.80
CA LYS A 38 -14.31 6.66 23.88
C LYS A 38 -13.61 5.40 24.32
N LYS A 39 -14.14 4.26 23.89
CA LYS A 39 -13.48 2.96 24.03
C LYS A 39 -12.71 2.66 22.77
N VAL A 40 -11.44 2.31 22.92
CA VAL A 40 -10.55 1.94 21.83
C VAL A 40 -10.08 0.50 22.05
N VAL A 41 -10.26 -0.34 21.04
CA VAL A 41 -9.73 -1.70 21.00
C VAL A 41 -8.38 -1.65 20.29
N THR A 42 -7.32 -2.01 20.99
CA THR A 42 -5.97 -2.19 20.45
C THR A 42 -5.70 -3.69 20.25
N LEU A 43 -4.55 -4.04 19.67
CA LEU A 43 -4.10 -5.43 19.51
C LEU A 43 -3.89 -6.15 20.84
N THR A 44 -3.65 -5.42 21.93
CA THR A 44 -3.26 -5.98 23.23
C THR A 44 -4.28 -5.75 24.33
N GLN A 45 -5.12 -4.71 24.22
CA GLN A 45 -6.06 -4.33 25.28
C GLN A 45 -7.24 -3.50 24.79
N VAL A 46 -8.29 -3.45 25.61
CA VAL A 46 -9.39 -2.49 25.46
C VAL A 46 -9.18 -1.35 26.46
N ILE A 47 -9.07 -0.13 25.94
CA ILE A 47 -8.87 1.07 26.76
C ILE A 47 -10.08 2.00 26.67
N ARG A 48 -10.45 2.62 27.79
CA ARG A 48 -11.33 3.80 27.81
C ARG A 48 -10.44 5.04 27.84
N VAL A 49 -10.41 5.75 26.73
CA VAL A 49 -9.62 6.96 26.51
C VAL A 49 -10.47 8.17 26.90
N ILE A 50 -10.04 8.88 27.95
CA ILE A 50 -10.57 10.20 28.31
C ILE A 50 -9.52 11.23 27.91
N HIS A 51 -9.78 11.97 26.84
CA HIS A 51 -8.87 12.98 26.31
C HIS A 51 -9.29 14.35 26.84
N CYS A 52 -8.46 14.94 27.69
CA CYS A 52 -8.76 16.23 28.32
C CYS A 52 -8.13 17.38 27.51
N GLY A 53 -8.95 18.40 27.21
CA GLY A 53 -8.51 19.61 26.53
C GLY A 53 -8.23 20.74 27.52
N TYR A 54 -7.14 21.46 27.28
CA TYR A 54 -6.68 22.55 28.13
C TYR A 54 -6.54 23.86 27.34
N ARG A 55 -6.71 24.99 28.02
CA ARG A 55 -6.53 26.34 27.47
C ARG A 55 -5.79 27.23 28.45
N CYS A 56 -5.24 28.34 27.93
CA CYS A 56 -4.75 29.40 28.79
C CYS A 56 -5.93 30.03 29.55
N PRO A 57 -5.84 30.21 30.88
CA PRO A 57 -6.91 30.85 31.65
C PRO A 57 -7.00 32.37 31.46
N GLU A 58 -5.95 33.00 30.93
CA GLU A 58 -5.90 34.44 30.69
C GLU A 58 -6.67 34.81 29.43
N LYS A 59 -7.72 35.63 29.55
CA LYS A 59 -8.63 35.93 28.42
C LYS A 59 -7.99 36.81 27.36
N GLU A 60 -7.08 37.69 27.76
CA GLU A 60 -6.35 38.58 26.85
C GLU A 60 -5.19 37.88 26.14
N CYS A 61 -4.81 36.68 26.58
CA CYS A 61 -3.76 35.91 25.94
C CYS A 61 -4.27 35.26 24.65
N ARG A 62 -3.50 35.37 23.56
CA ARG A 62 -3.77 34.66 22.30
C ARG A 62 -3.90 33.14 22.50
N GLY A 63 -3.17 32.59 23.47
CA GLY A 63 -3.24 31.18 23.85
C GLY A 63 -4.55 30.74 24.50
N SER A 64 -5.50 31.65 24.75
CA SER A 64 -6.84 31.32 25.25
C SER A 64 -7.74 30.68 24.19
N SER A 65 -7.51 30.99 22.90
CA SER A 65 -8.25 30.38 21.79
C SER A 65 -7.70 29.01 21.37
N VAL A 66 -6.44 28.74 21.72
CA VAL A 66 -5.73 27.50 21.34
C VAL A 66 -6.07 26.37 22.29
N LEU A 67 -6.62 25.28 21.75
CA LEU A 67 -6.89 24.06 22.51
C LEU A 67 -5.66 23.17 22.53
N TYR A 68 -5.06 23.00 23.71
CA TYR A 68 -3.96 22.08 23.95
C TYR A 68 -4.53 20.67 24.15
N ARG A 69 -3.95 19.70 23.43
CA ARG A 69 -4.36 18.30 23.33
C ARG A 69 -3.16 17.41 23.63
N SER A 70 -3.41 16.19 24.13
CA SER A 70 -2.39 15.14 24.16
C SER A 70 -2.16 14.58 22.77
N ALA A 71 -0.91 14.61 22.30
CA ALA A 71 -0.49 13.97 21.06
C ALA A 71 -0.60 12.43 21.16
N GLU A 72 -0.28 11.86 22.33
CA GLU A 72 -0.42 10.43 22.58
C GLU A 72 -1.88 9.96 22.39
N ALA A 73 -2.84 10.69 22.97
CA ALA A 73 -4.26 10.34 22.81
C ALA A 73 -4.75 10.45 21.36
N ASP A 74 -4.28 11.46 20.62
CA ASP A 74 -4.62 11.66 19.21
C ASP A 74 -4.02 10.58 18.31
N ALA A 75 -2.88 9.99 18.69
CA ALA A 75 -2.23 8.90 17.99
C ALA A 75 -2.89 7.52 18.23
N LEU A 76 -3.72 7.35 19.26
CA LEU A 76 -4.31 6.05 19.61
C LEU A 76 -5.35 5.56 18.61
N SER A 77 -6.27 6.42 18.19
CA SER A 77 -7.26 6.04 17.17
C SER A 77 -7.83 7.24 16.43
N LEU A 78 -8.12 7.02 15.15
CA LEU A 78 -8.76 7.99 14.28
C LEU A 78 -10.14 8.43 14.81
N SER A 79 -10.57 9.62 14.40
CA SER A 79 -11.88 10.17 14.80
C SER A 79 -13.02 9.28 14.30
N GLY A 80 -13.91 8.86 15.20
CA GLY A 80 -15.02 7.95 14.89
C GLY A 80 -14.65 6.45 14.89
N PHE A 81 -13.38 6.08 15.10
CA PHE A 81 -12.93 4.69 15.07
C PHE A 81 -12.96 4.06 16.47
N THR A 82 -13.46 2.83 16.53
CA THR A 82 -13.40 1.98 17.74
C THR A 82 -12.11 1.16 17.81
N PHE A 83 -11.52 0.81 16.67
CA PHE A 83 -10.24 0.12 16.62
C PHE A 83 -9.10 1.13 16.61
N GLY A 84 -8.02 0.79 17.30
CA GLY A 84 -6.81 1.60 17.40
C GLY A 84 -6.07 1.70 16.08
N LEU A 85 -5.19 2.70 15.99
CA LEU A 85 -4.32 2.92 14.84
C LEU A 85 -3.40 1.72 14.59
N ASP A 86 -3.00 1.01 15.65
CA ASP A 86 -2.23 -0.23 15.59
C ASP A 86 -2.90 -1.32 14.75
N ILE A 87 -4.22 -1.51 14.90
CA ILE A 87 -5.00 -2.46 14.09
C ILE A 87 -5.14 -1.94 12.66
N VAL A 88 -5.35 -0.63 12.46
CA VAL A 88 -5.40 -0.02 11.12
C VAL A 88 -4.10 -0.28 10.35
N LEU A 89 -2.96 -0.01 10.99
CA LEU A 89 -1.62 -0.23 10.42
C LEU A 89 -1.38 -1.72 10.19
N LYS A 90 -1.79 -2.60 11.10
CA LYS A 90 -1.68 -4.06 10.93
C LYS A 90 -2.48 -4.55 9.73
N VAL A 91 -3.73 -4.12 9.57
CA VAL A 91 -4.56 -4.46 8.40
C VAL A 91 -3.90 -4.02 7.10
N GLY A 92 -3.40 -2.78 7.06
CA GLY A 92 -2.67 -2.24 5.90
C GLY A 92 -1.44 -3.07 5.55
N HIS A 93 -0.61 -3.39 6.55
CA HIS A 93 0.59 -4.21 6.39
C HIS A 93 0.27 -5.62 5.88
N LEU A 94 -0.67 -6.32 6.54
CA LEU A 94 -1.07 -7.66 6.12
C LEU A 94 -1.61 -7.69 4.68
N ARG A 95 -2.30 -6.62 4.25
CA ARG A 95 -2.90 -6.55 2.93
C ARG A 95 -1.88 -6.22 1.83
N LEU A 96 -1.00 -5.24 2.06
CA LEU A 96 -0.08 -4.74 1.03
C LEU A 96 1.29 -5.43 1.03
N VAL A 97 1.81 -5.81 2.20
CA VAL A 97 3.15 -6.40 2.34
C VAL A 97 3.06 -7.92 2.33
N ASP A 98 2.16 -8.48 3.15
CA ASP A 98 2.01 -9.94 3.25
C ASP A 98 1.06 -10.52 2.19
N HIS A 99 0.47 -9.69 1.34
CA HIS A 99 -0.48 -10.06 0.29
C HIS A 99 -1.69 -10.91 0.75
N ARG A 100 -2.06 -10.82 2.03
CA ARG A 100 -3.18 -11.61 2.58
C ARG A 100 -4.52 -11.18 2.02
N THR A 101 -5.40 -12.16 1.85
CA THR A 101 -6.82 -11.95 1.52
C THR A 101 -7.57 -11.38 2.72
N ILE A 102 -8.76 -10.81 2.46
CA ILE A 102 -9.61 -10.28 3.54
C ILE A 102 -10.01 -11.39 4.52
N ASP A 103 -10.22 -12.61 4.04
CA ASP A 103 -10.57 -13.76 4.87
C ASP A 103 -9.42 -14.20 5.78
N GLU A 104 -8.19 -14.24 5.26
CA GLU A 104 -7.00 -14.56 6.06
C GLU A 104 -6.73 -13.49 7.12
N ILE A 105 -6.87 -12.21 6.76
CA ILE A 105 -6.74 -11.09 7.72
C ILE A 105 -7.82 -11.20 8.79
N HIS A 106 -9.06 -11.50 8.38
CA HIS A 106 -10.18 -11.66 9.30
C HIS A 106 -9.96 -12.81 10.27
N HIS A 107 -9.51 -13.96 9.79
CA HIS A 107 -9.23 -15.11 10.65
C HIS A 107 -8.11 -14.79 11.65
N GLY A 108 -6.98 -14.27 11.19
CA GLY A 108 -5.85 -13.93 12.05
C GLY A 108 -6.18 -12.86 13.10
N LEU A 109 -6.93 -11.81 12.73
CA LEU A 109 -7.36 -10.79 13.69
C LEU A 109 -8.42 -11.31 14.66
N LEU A 110 -9.31 -12.21 14.24
CA LEU A 110 -10.26 -12.82 15.16
C LEU A 110 -9.56 -13.65 16.23
N GLU A 111 -8.55 -14.44 15.86
CA GLU A 111 -7.74 -15.20 16.82
C GLU A 111 -6.99 -14.28 17.78
N GLN A 112 -6.36 -13.23 17.25
CA GLN A 112 -5.61 -12.28 18.07
C GLN A 112 -6.50 -11.47 19.03
N LEU A 113 -7.74 -11.17 18.64
CA LEU A 113 -8.69 -10.40 19.43
C LEU A 113 -9.56 -11.26 20.37
N ALA A 114 -9.53 -12.60 20.22
CA ALA A 114 -10.32 -13.52 21.03
C ALA A 114 -10.03 -13.42 22.54
N PRO A 115 -8.76 -13.30 23.01
CA PRO A 115 -8.46 -13.09 24.43
C PRO A 115 -9.07 -11.83 25.03
N LEU A 116 -9.37 -10.82 24.19
CA LEU A 116 -10.00 -9.57 24.58
C LEU A 116 -11.54 -9.61 24.49
N GLU A 117 -12.11 -10.76 24.15
CA GLU A 117 -13.53 -10.95 23.83
C GLU A 117 -14.03 -10.00 22.73
N GLN A 118 -13.13 -9.56 21.85
CA GLN A 118 -13.47 -8.68 20.73
C GLN A 118 -13.65 -9.48 19.45
N THR A 119 -14.52 -8.98 18.59
CA THR A 119 -14.70 -9.50 17.24
C THR A 119 -14.58 -8.38 16.23
N ILE A 120 -14.11 -8.74 15.05
CA ILE A 120 -14.01 -7.86 13.88
C ILE A 120 -14.77 -8.51 12.73
N SER A 121 -15.37 -7.70 11.87
CA SER A 121 -16.07 -8.21 10.68
C SER A 121 -15.24 -7.94 9.43
N ARG A 122 -15.44 -8.73 8.37
CA ARG A 122 -14.81 -8.50 7.06
C ARG A 122 -15.05 -7.09 6.52
N ARG A 123 -16.28 -6.56 6.68
CA ARG A 123 -16.61 -5.19 6.26
C ARG A 123 -15.81 -4.15 7.06
N GLU A 124 -15.60 -4.41 8.35
CA GLU A 124 -14.76 -3.52 9.16
C GLU A 124 -13.32 -3.54 8.65
N ILE A 125 -12.77 -4.69 8.29
CA ILE A 125 -11.40 -4.79 7.75
C ILE A 125 -11.25 -3.96 6.47
N LEU A 126 -12.24 -4.01 5.57
CA LEU A 126 -12.28 -3.15 4.39
C LEU A 126 -12.26 -1.66 4.76
N PHE A 127 -13.06 -1.25 5.74
CA PHE A 127 -13.10 0.13 6.22
C PHE A 127 -11.79 0.58 6.87
N LEU A 128 -11.16 -0.29 7.68
CA LEU A 128 -9.84 -0.02 8.26
C LEU A 128 -8.77 0.07 7.18
N PHE A 129 -8.86 -0.76 6.13
CA PHE A 129 -7.96 -0.70 5.00
C PHE A 129 -8.12 0.59 4.21
N GLU A 130 -9.35 1.04 3.94
CA GLU A 130 -9.59 2.36 3.35
C GLU A 130 -8.97 3.47 4.20
N ALA A 131 -9.15 3.44 5.52
CA ALA A 131 -8.55 4.40 6.46
C ALA A 131 -7.01 4.35 6.52
N TYR A 132 -6.41 3.20 6.20
CA TYR A 132 -4.96 3.06 6.08
C TYR A 132 -4.41 3.78 4.85
N THR A 133 -5.16 3.87 3.75
CA THR A 133 -4.64 4.46 2.49
C THR A 133 -4.25 5.94 2.60
N PRO A 134 -4.98 6.85 3.27
CA PRO A 134 -4.52 8.22 3.50
C PRO A 134 -3.33 8.29 4.46
N LEU A 135 -3.26 7.38 5.45
CA LEU A 135 -2.11 7.31 6.36
C LEU A 135 -0.85 6.91 5.62
N LEU A 136 -0.95 5.92 4.72
CA LEU A 136 0.14 5.54 3.84
C LEU A 136 0.57 6.72 2.99
N ARG A 137 -0.38 7.43 2.35
CA ARG A 137 -0.08 8.62 1.53
C ARG A 137 0.61 9.73 2.33
N ALA A 138 0.14 10.03 3.53
CA ALA A 138 0.74 11.03 4.39
C ALA A 138 2.14 10.60 4.87
N GLY A 139 2.33 9.31 5.16
CA GLY A 139 3.64 8.75 5.56
C GLY A 139 4.65 8.65 4.42
N THR A 140 4.19 8.59 3.16
CA THR A 140 5.06 8.53 1.98
C THR A 140 5.28 9.89 1.32
N GLU A 141 4.66 10.95 1.83
CA GLU A 141 4.82 12.30 1.28
C GLU A 141 6.29 12.77 1.37
N THR A 142 6.86 13.17 0.24
CA THR A 142 8.28 13.53 0.12
C THR A 142 8.57 14.98 0.48
N CYS A 143 7.55 15.85 0.50
CA CYS A 143 7.72 17.28 0.74
C CYS A 143 8.24 17.59 2.16
N GLY A 144 7.91 16.76 3.15
CA GLY A 144 8.28 16.95 4.56
C GLY A 144 9.47 16.10 5.04
N ASP A 145 10.02 15.23 4.19
CA ASP A 145 11.08 14.29 4.58
C ASP A 145 12.48 14.91 4.46
N GLU A 146 12.89 15.66 5.47
CA GLU A 146 14.21 16.33 5.49
C GLU A 146 15.39 15.34 5.50
N ALA A 147 15.21 14.15 6.09
CA ALA A 147 16.25 13.13 6.12
C ALA A 147 16.51 12.59 4.70
N TRP A 148 15.46 12.32 3.94
CA TRP A 148 15.57 11.94 2.54
C TRP A 148 16.15 13.06 1.68
N LYS A 149 15.68 14.31 1.83
CA LYS A 149 16.24 15.46 1.10
C LYS A 149 17.75 15.62 1.32
N GLU A 150 18.22 15.36 2.54
CA GLU A 150 19.65 15.39 2.84
C GLU A 150 20.44 14.31 2.10
N GLN A 151 19.88 13.11 1.94
CA GLN A 151 20.47 12.07 1.10
C GLN A 151 20.56 12.51 -0.37
N VAL A 152 19.50 13.15 -0.88
CA VAL A 152 19.49 13.70 -2.25
C VAL A 152 20.58 14.75 -2.43
N ARG A 153 20.76 15.66 -1.47
CA ARG A 153 21.84 16.65 -1.51
C ARG A 153 23.22 16.00 -1.54
N LYS A 154 23.45 14.93 -0.75
CA LYS A 154 24.69 14.14 -0.79
C LYS A 154 24.93 13.48 -2.14
N ASN A 155 23.87 13.03 -2.80
CA ASN A 155 23.91 12.46 -4.14
C ASN A 155 24.06 13.53 -5.24
N LYS A 156 24.09 14.82 -4.88
CA LYS A 156 24.12 16.00 -5.77
C LYS A 156 22.84 16.19 -6.59
N GLY A 157 21.80 15.42 -6.32
CA GLY A 157 20.51 15.52 -6.96
C GLY A 157 19.81 14.18 -7.17
N LEU A 158 18.70 14.25 -7.89
CA LEU A 158 17.82 13.14 -8.22
C LEU A 158 18.21 12.54 -9.58
N LEU A 159 18.21 11.21 -9.65
CA LEU A 159 18.16 10.51 -10.93
C LEU A 159 16.75 9.95 -11.09
N LEU A 160 15.97 10.54 -11.98
CA LEU A 160 14.56 10.15 -12.13
C LEU A 160 14.45 8.87 -12.95
N SER A 161 13.61 7.95 -12.50
CA SER A 161 13.09 6.87 -13.33
C SER A 161 11.59 7.00 -13.41
N ILE A 162 11.09 7.08 -14.64
CA ILE A 162 9.68 7.23 -14.99
C ILE A 162 9.27 5.96 -15.73
N ASP A 163 8.23 5.29 -15.25
CA ASP A 163 7.77 4.03 -15.82
C ASP A 163 6.24 3.95 -15.80
N GLY A 164 5.65 3.54 -16.91
CA GLY A 164 4.21 3.34 -17.06
C GLY A 164 3.87 1.85 -16.92
N ILE A 165 3.20 1.47 -15.83
CA ILE A 165 2.75 0.09 -15.60
C ILE A 165 1.26 -0.01 -15.91
N GLN A 166 0.92 -0.88 -16.86
CA GLN A 166 -0.47 -1.22 -17.16
C GLN A 166 -0.85 -2.53 -16.45
N PRO A 167 -1.74 -2.51 -15.44
CA PRO A 167 -2.05 -3.70 -14.65
C PRO A 167 -2.80 -4.79 -15.44
N ASP A 168 -3.92 -4.45 -16.10
CA ASP A 168 -4.66 -5.35 -17.01
C ASP A 168 -5.24 -4.56 -18.20
N ALA A 169 -5.62 -5.25 -19.28
CA ALA A 169 -6.20 -4.62 -20.47
C ALA A 169 -7.49 -3.85 -20.14
N GLY A 170 -7.49 -2.54 -20.43
CA GLY A 170 -8.62 -1.64 -20.16
C GLY A 170 -8.54 -0.86 -18.84
N ASN A 171 -7.56 -1.18 -17.98
CA ASN A 171 -7.31 -0.41 -16.76
C ASN A 171 -6.36 0.77 -17.03
N GLU A 172 -6.44 1.77 -16.15
CA GLU A 172 -5.60 2.97 -16.17
C GLU A 172 -4.11 2.60 -16.10
N THR A 173 -3.27 3.36 -16.81
CA THR A 173 -1.82 3.22 -16.70
C THR A 173 -1.35 3.93 -15.44
N ILE A 174 -0.56 3.24 -14.61
CA ILE A 174 0.02 3.82 -13.41
C ILE A 174 1.41 4.31 -13.78
N TYR A 175 1.60 5.62 -13.78
CA TYR A 175 2.94 6.20 -13.91
C TYR A 175 3.60 6.25 -12.55
N LEU A 176 4.78 5.64 -12.46
CA LEU A 176 5.64 5.66 -11.29
C LEU A 176 6.84 6.56 -11.57
N VAL A 177 7.04 7.54 -10.69
CA VAL A 177 8.21 8.41 -10.70
C VAL A 177 9.01 8.11 -9.45
N ARG A 178 10.26 7.66 -9.61
CA ARG A 178 11.14 7.30 -8.49
C ARG A 178 12.50 7.96 -8.62
N ASP A 179 13.13 8.22 -7.47
CA ASP A 179 14.57 8.48 -7.40
C ASP A 179 15.33 7.16 -7.43
N VAL A 180 16.19 6.99 -8.43
CA VAL A 180 16.97 5.77 -8.64
C VAL A 180 18.00 5.56 -7.54
N PHE A 181 18.59 6.63 -6.99
CA PHE A 181 19.65 6.49 -5.99
C PHE A 181 19.13 6.00 -4.64
N THR A 182 18.00 6.53 -4.19
CA THR A 182 17.40 6.16 -2.90
C THR A 182 16.32 5.08 -3.02
N GLY A 183 15.83 4.81 -4.23
CA GLY A 183 14.67 3.96 -4.46
C GLY A 183 13.34 4.59 -4.03
N ARG A 184 13.34 5.86 -3.61
CA ARG A 184 12.14 6.55 -3.12
C ARG A 184 11.16 6.81 -4.26
N ILE A 185 9.89 6.42 -4.08
CA ILE A 185 8.81 6.82 -4.96
C ILE A 185 8.47 8.30 -4.67
N LEU A 186 8.57 9.13 -5.70
CA LEU A 186 8.32 10.58 -5.64
C LEU A 186 6.88 10.92 -6.02
N ASN A 187 6.33 10.23 -7.00
CA ASN A 187 4.92 10.30 -7.34
C ASN A 187 4.46 8.97 -7.96
N ALA A 188 3.19 8.65 -7.76
CA ALA A 188 2.53 7.50 -8.37
C ALA A 188 1.08 7.91 -8.70
N GLU A 189 0.73 7.92 -9.98
CA GLU A 189 -0.58 8.41 -10.43
C GLU A 189 -1.14 7.53 -11.54
N SER A 190 -2.40 7.14 -11.38
CA SER A 190 -3.16 6.43 -12.41
C SER A 190 -3.74 7.42 -13.42
N THR A 191 -3.64 7.09 -14.70
CA THR A 191 -4.23 7.91 -15.76
C THR A 191 -4.59 7.08 -16.98
N THR A 192 -5.66 7.49 -17.66
CA THR A 192 -6.06 6.99 -18.98
C THR A 192 -5.45 7.80 -20.12
N GLU A 193 -4.88 8.96 -19.83
CA GLU A 193 -4.34 9.90 -20.81
C GLU A 193 -2.82 9.80 -20.88
N SER A 194 -2.28 9.60 -22.07
CA SER A 194 -0.83 9.56 -22.33
C SER A 194 -0.31 10.86 -22.97
N THR A 195 -0.99 11.98 -22.74
CA THR A 195 -0.61 13.29 -23.30
C THR A 195 0.61 13.88 -22.59
N LYS A 196 1.34 14.75 -23.30
CA LYS A 196 2.50 15.46 -22.74
C LYS A 196 2.10 16.33 -21.54
N GLU A 197 0.98 17.03 -21.65
CA GLU A 197 0.46 17.93 -20.61
C GLU A 197 0.12 17.14 -19.35
N ARG A 198 -0.49 15.97 -19.51
CA ARG A 198 -0.81 15.08 -18.38
C ARG A 198 0.45 14.60 -17.70
N LEU A 199 1.47 14.19 -18.46
CA LEU A 199 2.73 13.76 -17.88
C LEU A 199 3.44 14.89 -17.12
N LYS A 200 3.37 16.13 -17.60
CA LYS A 200 3.87 17.31 -16.86
C LYS A 200 3.14 17.50 -15.53
N GLN A 201 1.83 17.23 -15.47
CA GLN A 201 1.09 17.26 -14.20
C GLN A 201 1.58 16.18 -13.24
N ILE A 202 1.81 14.96 -13.73
CA ILE A 202 2.35 13.83 -12.95
C ILE A 202 3.75 14.17 -12.41
N LEU A 203 4.56 14.91 -13.17
CA LEU A 203 5.90 15.33 -12.76
C LEU A 203 5.92 16.62 -11.92
N SER A 204 4.80 17.35 -11.85
CA SER A 204 4.72 18.62 -11.12
C SER A 204 5.09 18.53 -9.62
N PRO A 205 4.75 17.46 -8.87
CA PRO A 205 5.17 17.35 -7.49
C PRO A 205 6.69 17.26 -7.36
N VAL A 206 7.38 16.63 -8.32
CA VAL A 206 8.85 16.53 -8.33
C VAL A 206 9.49 17.88 -8.59
N VAL A 207 8.93 18.65 -9.53
CA VAL A 207 9.38 20.03 -9.79
C VAL A 207 9.21 20.90 -8.54
N ALA A 208 8.09 20.76 -7.84
CA ALA A 208 7.78 21.52 -6.62
C ALA A 208 8.75 21.24 -5.45
N LEU A 209 9.46 20.11 -5.46
CA LEU A 209 10.48 19.81 -4.44
C LEU A 209 11.69 20.75 -4.53
N ASN A 210 11.90 21.43 -5.65
CA ASN A 210 13.04 22.33 -5.89
C ASN A 210 14.41 21.67 -5.60
N LEU A 211 14.54 20.38 -5.93
CA LEU A 211 15.78 19.63 -5.82
C LEU A 211 16.46 19.53 -7.20
N PRO A 212 17.81 19.51 -7.26
CA PRO A 212 18.50 19.37 -8.53
C PRO A 212 18.21 18.00 -9.14
N VAL A 213 17.85 17.98 -10.42
CA VAL A 213 17.68 16.74 -11.20
C VAL A 213 18.91 16.56 -12.07
N MET A 214 19.59 15.43 -11.91
CA MET A 214 20.85 15.13 -12.62
C MET A 214 20.63 14.42 -13.94
N GLY A 215 19.49 13.75 -14.11
CA GLY A 215 19.17 12.98 -15.28
C GLY A 215 17.84 12.26 -15.13
N ALA A 216 17.38 11.69 -16.23
CA ALA A 216 16.12 10.95 -16.27
C ALA A 216 16.25 9.67 -17.11
N ILE A 217 15.55 8.63 -16.69
CA ILE A 217 15.42 7.34 -17.35
C ILE A 217 13.94 7.10 -17.59
N SER A 218 13.53 6.88 -18.83
CA SER A 218 12.13 6.60 -19.16
C SER A 218 12.01 5.64 -20.35
N ASP A 219 10.79 5.25 -20.72
CA ASP A 219 10.56 4.52 -21.97
C ASP A 219 10.81 5.44 -23.18
N ALA A 220 10.90 4.87 -24.38
CA ALA A 220 11.09 5.59 -25.64
C ALA A 220 9.80 6.28 -26.13
N GLN A 221 8.81 6.51 -25.26
CA GLN A 221 7.54 7.12 -25.63
C GLN A 221 7.74 8.62 -25.92
N THR A 222 7.29 9.07 -27.10
CA THR A 222 7.47 10.46 -27.56
C THR A 222 6.96 11.49 -26.55
N THR A 223 5.84 11.22 -25.89
CA THR A 223 5.25 12.12 -24.91
C THR A 223 6.08 12.23 -23.63
N GLU A 224 6.73 11.14 -23.21
CA GLU A 224 7.72 11.14 -22.11
C GLU A 224 8.95 11.97 -22.45
N LEU A 225 9.54 11.70 -23.62
CA LEU A 225 10.72 12.42 -24.08
C LEU A 225 10.46 13.94 -24.15
N GLN A 226 9.32 14.33 -24.71
CA GLN A 226 8.93 15.74 -24.83
C GLN A 226 8.65 16.39 -23.47
N ALA A 227 7.93 15.72 -22.57
CA ALA A 227 7.63 16.27 -21.25
C ALA A 227 8.91 16.48 -20.43
N ILE A 228 9.84 15.53 -20.46
CA ILE A 228 11.12 15.63 -19.73
C ILE A 228 11.98 16.73 -20.32
N ALA A 229 12.10 16.82 -21.65
CA ALA A 229 12.89 17.86 -22.32
C ALA A 229 12.34 19.28 -22.04
N GLU A 230 11.03 19.44 -21.92
CA GLU A 230 10.43 20.73 -21.56
C GLU A 230 10.64 21.10 -20.07
N LEU A 231 10.54 20.13 -19.16
CA LEU A 231 10.69 20.37 -17.73
C LEU A 231 12.16 20.55 -17.32
N TRP A 232 13.06 19.78 -17.95
CA TRP A 232 14.49 19.76 -17.66
C TRP A 232 15.30 19.71 -18.96
N PRO A 233 15.48 20.84 -19.66
CA PRO A 233 16.10 20.86 -20.99
C PRO A 233 17.60 20.53 -21.00
N ASN A 234 18.29 20.70 -19.87
CA ASN A 234 19.76 20.60 -19.79
C ASN A 234 20.24 19.32 -19.09
N ILE A 235 19.35 18.37 -18.79
CA ILE A 235 19.74 17.12 -18.13
C ILE A 235 19.96 16.02 -19.18
N PRO A 236 20.92 15.10 -18.96
CA PRO A 236 20.99 13.88 -19.75
C PRO A 236 19.72 13.04 -19.56
N HIS A 237 19.16 12.58 -20.68
CA HIS A 237 18.06 11.61 -20.71
C HIS A 237 18.55 10.30 -21.32
N GLN A 238 18.18 9.19 -20.69
CA GLN A 238 18.50 7.85 -21.17
C GLN A 238 17.22 7.04 -21.36
N ILE A 239 17.11 6.34 -22.49
CA ILE A 239 16.05 5.35 -22.69
C ILE A 239 16.31 4.13 -21.81
N CYS A 240 15.26 3.63 -21.16
CA CYS A 240 15.31 2.50 -20.25
C CYS A 240 15.89 1.26 -20.95
N GLN A 241 17.05 0.79 -20.48
CA GLN A 241 17.76 -0.35 -21.06
C GLN A 241 16.92 -1.63 -21.03
N PHE A 242 16.11 -1.80 -19.98
CA PHE A 242 15.20 -2.94 -19.89
C PHE A 242 14.22 -2.98 -21.06
N HIS A 243 13.59 -1.86 -21.39
CA HIS A 243 12.67 -1.74 -22.51
C HIS A 243 13.36 -2.03 -23.84
N VAL A 244 14.54 -1.45 -24.06
CA VAL A 244 15.35 -1.69 -25.27
C VAL A 244 15.71 -3.18 -25.42
N LEU A 245 16.21 -3.82 -24.36
CA LEU A 245 16.60 -5.24 -24.40
C LEU A 245 15.40 -6.17 -24.59
N ARG A 246 14.27 -5.85 -23.93
CA ARG A 246 13.01 -6.59 -24.10
C ARG A 246 12.52 -6.52 -25.54
N ASP A 247 12.56 -5.33 -26.14
CA ASP A 247 12.08 -5.11 -27.49
C ASP A 247 13.03 -5.74 -28.54
N ALA A 248 14.35 -5.68 -28.32
CA ALA A 248 15.33 -6.37 -29.14
C ALA A 248 15.15 -7.90 -29.10
N GLY A 249 14.80 -8.47 -27.94
CA GLY A 249 14.52 -9.90 -27.78
C GLY A 249 13.15 -10.35 -28.29
N ARG A 250 12.27 -9.43 -28.69
CA ARG A 250 10.86 -9.73 -29.01
C ARG A 250 10.69 -10.75 -30.12
N LEU A 251 11.46 -10.62 -31.21
CA LEU A 251 11.34 -11.52 -32.36
C LEU A 251 11.77 -12.95 -32.01
N ILE A 252 12.86 -13.09 -31.25
CA ILE A 252 13.35 -14.40 -30.78
C ILE A 252 12.32 -15.03 -29.84
N SER A 253 11.82 -14.25 -28.87
CA SER A 253 10.77 -14.69 -27.95
C SER A 253 9.50 -15.17 -28.67
N GLN A 254 9.08 -14.48 -29.75
CA GLN A 254 7.93 -14.90 -30.54
C GLN A 254 8.15 -16.22 -31.29
N VAL A 255 9.38 -16.51 -31.72
CA VAL A 255 9.72 -17.81 -32.31
C VAL A 255 9.71 -18.90 -31.24
N ASP A 256 10.34 -18.67 -30.09
CA ASP A 256 10.37 -19.63 -28.98
C ASP A 256 8.96 -19.96 -28.46
N VAL A 257 8.09 -18.95 -28.34
CA VAL A 257 6.69 -19.15 -27.95
C VAL A 257 5.96 -20.04 -28.96
N ARG A 258 6.19 -19.86 -30.27
CA ARG A 258 5.61 -20.71 -31.32
C ARG A 258 6.11 -22.15 -31.20
N VAL A 259 7.42 -22.35 -31.11
CA VAL A 259 8.02 -23.68 -30.94
C VAL A 259 7.47 -24.39 -29.70
N ARG A 260 7.40 -23.69 -28.57
CA ARG A 260 6.81 -24.20 -27.33
C ARG A 260 5.35 -24.60 -27.50
N ASN A 261 4.56 -23.81 -28.21
CA ASN A 261 3.15 -24.11 -28.46
C ASN A 261 2.99 -25.34 -29.37
N ASP A 262 3.79 -25.44 -30.42
CA ASP A 262 3.80 -26.59 -31.34
C ASP A 262 4.21 -27.88 -30.61
N MET A 263 5.24 -27.81 -29.77
CA MET A 263 5.65 -28.92 -28.91
C MET A 263 4.53 -29.34 -27.95
N ARG A 264 3.87 -28.39 -27.29
CA ARG A 264 2.71 -28.68 -26.41
C ARG A 264 1.56 -29.34 -27.17
N ALA A 265 1.27 -28.90 -28.39
CA ALA A 265 0.22 -29.50 -29.22
C ALA A 265 0.55 -30.96 -29.57
N ARG A 266 1.77 -31.21 -30.06
CA ARG A 266 2.25 -32.58 -30.38
C ARG A 266 2.25 -33.50 -29.16
N MET A 267 2.70 -33.00 -28.00
CA MET A 267 2.73 -33.78 -26.76
C MET A 267 1.32 -34.07 -26.23
N LYS A 268 0.38 -33.13 -26.34
CA LYS A 268 -1.03 -33.38 -25.97
C LYS A 268 -1.63 -34.51 -26.80
N GLN A 269 -1.39 -34.51 -28.12
CA GLN A 269 -1.85 -35.58 -29.01
C GLN A 269 -1.26 -36.93 -28.60
N LYS A 270 0.08 -37.02 -28.46
CA LYS A 270 0.74 -38.27 -28.03
C LYS A 270 0.27 -38.74 -26.65
N THR A 271 0.04 -37.81 -25.71
CA THR A 271 -0.46 -38.15 -24.38
C THR A 271 -1.90 -38.68 -24.44
N HIS A 272 -2.73 -38.11 -25.32
CA HIS A 272 -4.10 -38.59 -25.54
C HIS A 272 -4.12 -39.99 -26.13
N GLU A 273 -3.36 -40.22 -27.21
CA GLU A 273 -3.20 -41.55 -27.84
C GLU A 273 -2.66 -42.58 -26.85
N TYR A 274 -1.65 -42.23 -26.06
CA TYR A 274 -1.11 -43.10 -25.00
C TYR A 274 -2.16 -43.42 -23.93
N ARG A 275 -2.93 -42.43 -23.46
CA ARG A 275 -4.02 -42.66 -22.49
C ARG A 275 -5.10 -43.58 -23.04
N GLN A 276 -5.51 -43.41 -24.30
CA GLN A 276 -6.48 -44.30 -24.94
C GLN A 276 -5.95 -45.74 -25.05
N ASN A 277 -4.70 -45.91 -25.50
CA ASN A 277 -4.06 -47.23 -25.57
C ASN A 277 -3.92 -47.87 -24.18
N LEU A 278 -3.57 -47.10 -23.15
CA LEU A 278 -3.49 -47.60 -21.78
C LEU A 278 -4.86 -48.06 -21.26
N GLN A 279 -5.91 -47.26 -21.49
CA GLN A 279 -7.29 -47.63 -21.12
C GLN A 279 -7.77 -48.88 -21.87
N LYS A 280 -7.42 -49.03 -23.14
CA LYS A 280 -7.75 -50.23 -23.92
C LYS A 280 -7.06 -51.47 -23.35
N ARG A 281 -5.76 -51.39 -23.06
CA ARG A 281 -4.99 -52.48 -22.46
C ARG A 281 -5.45 -52.85 -21.05
N LEU A 282 -5.85 -51.87 -20.24
CA LEU A 282 -6.45 -52.12 -18.92
C LEU A 282 -7.76 -52.90 -19.05
N LYS A 283 -8.66 -52.50 -19.96
CA LYS A 283 -9.92 -53.22 -20.21
C LYS A 283 -9.69 -54.64 -20.75
N GLU A 284 -8.70 -54.83 -21.61
CA GLU A 284 -8.32 -56.15 -22.14
C GLU A 284 -7.75 -57.05 -21.03
N GLY A 285 -6.95 -56.49 -20.11
CA GLY A 285 -6.46 -57.17 -18.91
C GLY A 285 -7.57 -57.58 -17.95
N ASP A 286 -8.48 -56.66 -17.61
CA ASP A 286 -9.65 -56.94 -16.74
C ASP A 286 -10.56 -58.03 -17.34
N ALA A 287 -10.70 -58.05 -18.68
CA ALA A 287 -11.47 -59.06 -19.39
C ALA A 287 -10.77 -60.44 -19.49
N GLN A 288 -9.44 -60.49 -19.34
CA GLN A 288 -8.67 -61.73 -19.26
C GLN A 288 -8.61 -62.28 -17.83
N GLU A 289 -8.52 -61.43 -16.81
CA GLU A 289 -8.63 -61.83 -15.41
C GLU A 289 -10.03 -62.39 -15.09
N GLY A 290 -11.10 -61.73 -15.54
CA GLY A 290 -12.47 -62.24 -15.36
C GLY A 290 -12.79 -63.52 -16.14
N LYS A 291 -12.00 -63.89 -17.16
CA LYS A 291 -12.10 -65.19 -17.85
C LYS A 291 -11.32 -66.27 -17.12
N ASN A 292 -10.14 -65.95 -16.58
CA ASN A 292 -9.36 -66.90 -15.80
C ASN A 292 -10.02 -67.22 -14.45
N GLU A 293 -10.77 -66.29 -13.83
CA GLU A 293 -11.57 -66.56 -12.63
C GLU A 293 -12.84 -67.40 -12.90
N GLN A 294 -13.29 -67.50 -14.16
CA GLN A 294 -14.42 -68.35 -14.55
C GLN A 294 -14.00 -69.78 -14.96
N GLU A 295 -12.70 -70.03 -15.14
CA GLU A 295 -12.13 -71.33 -15.51
C GLU A 295 -11.47 -72.09 -14.34
N THR A 296 -11.54 -71.55 -13.12
CA THR A 296 -11.19 -72.23 -11.85
C THR A 296 -12.42 -72.47 -10.99
#